data_AF-A0A660Y4J7-F1
#
_entry.id   AF-A0A660Y4J7-F1
#
_cell.length_a   1.000
_cell.length_b   1.000
_cell.length_c   1.000
_cell.angle_alpha   90.00
_cell.angle_beta   90.00
_cell.angle_gamma   90.00
#
_symmetry.space_group_name_H-M   'P 1'
#
loop_
_entity.id
_entity.type
_entity.pdbx_description
1 polymer ?
#
loop_
_entity_poly.entity_id
_entity_poly.type
_entity_poly.pdbx_seq_one_letter_code
_entity_poly.pdbx_strand_id
1 'polypeptide(L)'
;MEAELGLIARLLGAGISVGFGGMGSGVGEGLCAHHANGAIARQPAAADQIVRTMLVAQAVAETSGIFGLLVAFVLVFGSVTGPPLLQFAVALGAGIA
;
A
#
# COMPACT_ATOMS: atom_id res chain seq x y z
N MET A 1 23.25 -16.78 -12.01
CA MET A 1 23.74 -15.71 -11.12
C MET A 1 23.12 -14.34 -11.44
N GLU A 2 23.41 -13.71 -12.59
CA GLU A 2 22.86 -12.36 -12.91
C GLU A 2 21.32 -12.32 -12.98
N ALA A 3 20.69 -13.35 -13.56
CA ALA A 3 19.23 -13.45 -13.64
C ALA A 3 18.56 -13.71 -12.27
N GLU A 4 19.24 -14.40 -11.35
CA GLU A 4 18.75 -14.63 -9.99
C GLU A 4 18.80 -13.36 -9.15
N LEU A 5 19.88 -12.58 -9.27
CA LEU A 5 20.03 -11.33 -8.52
C LEU A 5 18.93 -10.33 -8.84
N GLY A 6 18.61 -10.17 -10.14
CA GLY A 6 17.50 -9.32 -10.58
C GLY A 6 16.14 -9.81 -10.05
N LEU A 7 15.91 -11.12 -10.04
CA LEU A 7 14.67 -11.69 -9.50
C LEU A 7 14.52 -11.46 -8.00
N ILE A 8 15.59 -11.72 -7.22
CA ILE A 8 15.58 -11.51 -5.77
C ILE A 8 15.28 -10.04 -5.42
N ALA A 9 15.92 -9.11 -6.12
CA ALA A 9 15.70 -7.68 -5.90
C ALA A 9 14.26 -7.26 -6.19
N ARG A 10 13.65 -7.80 -7.25
CA ARG A 10 12.26 -7.51 -7.63
C ARG A 10 11.26 -8.04 -6.62
N LEU A 11 11.48 -9.25 -6.09
CA LEU A 11 10.63 -9.83 -5.05
C LEU A 11 10.75 -9.07 -3.73
N LEU A 12 11.96 -8.67 -3.34
CA LEU A 12 12.19 -7.84 -2.15
C LEU A 12 11.56 -6.46 -2.30
N GLY A 13 11.81 -5.77 -3.42
CA GLY A 13 11.23 -4.46 -3.71
C GLY A 13 9.70 -4.49 -3.72
N ALA A 14 9.10 -5.53 -4.29
CA ALA A 14 7.65 -5.73 -4.28
C ALA A 14 7.10 -5.89 -2.85
N GLY A 15 7.74 -6.70 -2.01
CA GLY A 15 7.33 -6.88 -0.62
C GLY A 15 7.44 -5.60 0.21
N ILE A 16 8.54 -4.85 0.04
CA ILE A 16 8.76 -3.55 0.70
C ILE A 16 7.69 -2.55 0.30
N SER A 17 7.36 -2.45 -1.00
CA SER A 17 6.38 -1.50 -1.52
C SER A 17 4.98 -1.73 -0.94
N VAL A 18 4.50 -2.98 -0.93
CA VAL A 18 3.20 -3.32 -0.35
C VAL A 18 3.20 -3.14 1.17
N GLY A 19 4.27 -3.61 1.83
CA GLY A 19 4.38 -3.57 3.28
C GLY A 19 4.33 -2.14 3.83
N PHE A 20 5.14 -1.23 3.30
CA PHE A 20 5.15 0.17 3.72
C PHE A 20 3.94 0.95 3.20
N GLY A 21 3.50 0.68 1.96
CA GLY A 21 2.32 1.33 1.37
C GLY A 21 1.04 1.07 2.16
N GLY A 22 0.84 -0.15 2.66
CA GLY A 22 -0.33 -0.53 3.45
C GLY A 22 -0.25 -0.16 4.94
N MET A 23 0.95 0.03 5.49
CA MET A 23 1.11 0.31 6.92
C MET A 23 0.46 1.63 7.35
N GLY A 24 0.64 2.69 6.56
CA GLY A 24 0.03 3.99 6.83
C GLY A 24 -1.50 3.94 6.77
N SER A 25 -2.04 3.28 5.73
CA SER A 25 -3.47 3.10 5.55
C SER A 25 -4.09 2.30 6.70
N GLY A 26 -3.53 1.14 7.06
CA GLY A 26 -4.08 0.31 8.13
C GLY A 26 -4.18 1.02 9.49
N VAL A 27 -3.17 1.83 9.85
CA VAL A 27 -3.22 2.64 11.08
C VAL A 27 -4.27 3.75 10.98
N GLY A 28 -4.31 4.46 9.85
CA GLY A 28 -5.27 5.55 9.62
C GLY A 28 -6.72 5.08 9.60
N GLU A 29 -6.98 3.95 8.94
CA GLU A 29 -8.30 3.32 8.87
C GLU A 29 -8.76 2.83 10.24
N GLY A 30 -7.87 2.23 11.03
CA GLY A 30 -8.18 1.80 12.40
C GLY A 30 -8.59 2.97 13.30
N LEU A 31 -7.87 4.11 13.21
CA LEU A 31 -8.21 5.31 13.95
C LEU A 31 -9.53 5.94 13.46
N CYS A 32 -9.74 5.97 12.14
CA CYS A 32 -10.99 6.43 11.53
C CYS A 32 -12.19 5.62 12.05
N ALA A 33 -12.09 4.29 12.05
CA ALA A 33 -13.11 3.37 12.55
C ALA A 33 -13.36 3.55 14.05
N HIS A 34 -12.30 3.75 14.85
CA HIS A 34 -12.43 4.04 16.28
C HIS A 34 -13.28 5.30 16.53
N HIS A 35 -13.00 6.40 15.81
CA HIS A 35 -13.77 7.64 15.94
C HIS A 35 -15.21 7.50 15.44
N ALA A 36 -15.42 6.79 14.33
CA ALA A 36 -16.75 6.51 13.79
C ALA A 36 -17.60 5.73 14.80
N ASN A 37 -17.07 4.67 15.40
CA ASN A 37 -17.77 3.90 16.43
C ASN A 37 -18.11 4.75 17.65
N GLY A 38 -17.19 5.60 18.11
CA GLY A 38 -17.46 6.55 19.20
C GLY A 38 -18.52 7.60 18.84
N ALA A 39 -18.61 8.02 17.58
CA ALA A 39 -19.68 8.91 17.11
C ALA A 39 -21.03 8.19 17.05
N ILE A 40 -21.07 6.96 16.54
CA ILE A 40 -22.30 6.13 16.47
C ILE A 40 -22.83 5.85 17.87
N ALA A 41 -21.97 5.52 18.83
CA ALA A 41 -22.38 5.29 20.22
C ALA A 41 -23.02 6.53 20.86
N ARG A 42 -22.56 7.74 20.51
CA ARG A 42 -23.13 9.02 21.00
C ARG A 42 -24.38 9.45 20.25
N GLN A 43 -24.49 9.11 18.96
CA GLN A 43 -25.63 9.45 18.12
C GLN A 43 -26.01 8.28 17.21
N PRO A 44 -26.78 7.30 17.72
CA PRO A 44 -27.17 6.12 16.95
C PRO A 44 -28.06 6.44 15.74
N ALA A 45 -28.87 7.50 15.83
CA ALA A 45 -29.76 7.92 14.75
C ALA A 45 -29.01 8.41 13.49
N ALA A 46 -27.73 8.78 13.62
CA ALA A 46 -26.89 9.24 12.52
C ALA A 46 -25.95 8.15 11.96
N ALA A 47 -26.11 6.89 12.39
CA ALA A 47 -25.16 5.81 12.09
C ALA A 47 -24.90 5.64 10.59
N ASP A 48 -25.95 5.63 9.77
CA ASP A 48 -25.84 5.48 8.31
C ASP A 48 -24.98 6.58 7.67
N GLN A 49 -25.16 7.84 8.10
CA GLN A 49 -24.39 8.96 7.58
C GLN A 49 -22.92 8.89 8.02
N ILE A 50 -22.68 8.49 9.27
CA ILE A 50 -21.33 8.32 9.83
C ILE A 50 -20.59 7.22 9.07
N VAL A 51 -21.20 6.06 8.90
CA VAL A 51 -20.61 4.91 8.18
C VAL A 51 -20.29 5.29 6.73
N ARG A 52 -21.20 5.97 6.02
CA ARG A 52 -20.93 6.43 4.65
C ARG A 52 -19.71 7.34 4.58
N THR A 53 -19.61 8.30 5.49
CA THR A 53 -18.48 9.24 5.53
C THR A 53 -17.17 8.52 5.89
N MET A 54 -17.23 7.59 6.85
CA MET A 54 -16.11 6.72 7.23
C MET A 54 -15.61 5.92 6.03
N LEU A 55 -16.49 5.25 5.29
CA LEU A 55 -16.12 4.43 4.13
C LEU A 55 -15.47 5.26 3.01
N VAL A 56 -15.95 6.49 2.77
CA VAL A 56 -15.30 7.41 1.81
C VAL A 56 -13.91 7.80 2.29
N ALA A 57 -13.74 8.12 3.57
CA ALA A 57 -12.43 8.45 4.13
C ALA A 57 -11.45 7.26 4.09
N GLN A 58 -11.92 6.05 4.40
CA GLN A 58 -11.13 4.82 4.32
C GLN A 58 -10.71 4.53 2.88
N ALA A 59 -11.62 4.64 1.91
CA ALA A 59 -11.29 4.45 0.50
C ALA A 59 -10.19 5.41 0.01
N VAL A 60 -10.18 6.66 0.50
CA VAL A 60 -9.10 7.61 0.21
C VAL A 60 -7.80 7.24 0.94
N ALA A 61 -7.89 6.83 2.20
CA ALA A 61 -6.73 6.42 2.99
C ALA A 61 -6.04 5.17 2.41
N GLU A 62 -6.79 4.24 1.82
CA GLU A 62 -6.25 3.01 1.24
C GLU A 62 -5.48 3.22 -0.07
N THR A 63 -5.57 4.41 -0.68
CA THR A 63 -4.88 4.71 -1.95
C THR A 63 -3.36 4.51 -1.89
N SER A 64 -2.71 4.76 -0.75
CA SER A 64 -1.28 4.47 -0.58
C SER A 64 -0.98 2.97 -0.64
N GLY A 65 -1.83 2.13 -0.06
CA GLY A 65 -1.75 0.67 -0.17
C GLY A 65 -1.90 0.20 -1.62
N ILE A 66 -2.87 0.79 -2.35
CA ILE A 66 -3.09 0.49 -3.76
C ILE A 66 -1.90 0.91 -4.64
N PHE A 67 -1.27 2.04 -4.37
CA PHE A 67 -0.05 2.44 -5.11
C PHE A 67 1.14 1.52 -4.82
N GLY A 68 1.33 1.09 -3.57
CA GLY A 68 2.34 0.09 -3.22
C GLY A 68 2.09 -1.26 -3.92
N LEU A 69 0.82 -1.68 -3.98
CA LEU A 69 0.40 -2.88 -4.73
C LEU A 69 0.66 -2.74 -6.24
N LEU A 70 0.37 -1.57 -6.82
CA LEU A 70 0.64 -1.30 -8.23
C LEU A 70 2.13 -1.42 -8.54
N VAL A 71 3.00 -0.81 -7.73
CA VAL A 71 4.46 -0.91 -7.89
C VAL A 71 4.92 -2.35 -7.76
N ALA A 72 4.42 -3.09 -6.78
CA ALA A 72 4.73 -4.52 -6.63
C ALA A 72 4.33 -5.35 -7.86
N PHE A 73 3.17 -5.08 -8.46
CA PHE A 73 2.76 -5.73 -9.71
C PHE A 73 3.70 -5.40 -10.87
N VAL A 74 4.12 -4.14 -11.01
CA VAL A 74 5.10 -3.74 -12.03
C VAL A 74 6.44 -4.44 -11.79
N LEU A 75 6.90 -4.54 -10.54
CA LEU A 75 8.15 -5.21 -10.21
C LEU A 75 8.08 -6.73 -10.44
N VAL A 76 6.98 -7.39 -10.13
CA VAL A 76 6.85 -8.86 -10.30
C VAL A 76 6.60 -9.24 -11.76
N PHE A 77 5.64 -8.58 -12.42
CA PHE A 77 5.15 -8.98 -13.74
C PHE A 77 5.69 -8.12 -14.89
N GLY A 78 6.25 -6.95 -14.60
CA GLY A 78 6.82 -6.07 -15.62
C GLY A 78 8.17 -6.57 -16.15
N SER A 79 8.78 -5.76 -17.01
CA SER A 79 10.14 -6.01 -17.48
C SER A 79 11.01 -4.79 -17.16
N VAL A 80 12.09 -5.03 -16.41
CA VAL A 80 13.11 -4.02 -16.13
C VAL A 80 14.31 -4.37 -17.00
N THR A 81 14.64 -3.50 -17.95
CA THR A 81 15.74 -3.72 -18.91
C THR A 81 16.94 -2.86 -18.53
N GLY A 82 18.13 -3.45 -18.54
CA GLY A 82 19.36 -2.74 -18.22
C GLY A 82 20.45 -3.66 -17.66
N PRO A 83 21.65 -3.14 -17.37
CA PRO A 83 22.69 -3.92 -16.71
C PRO A 83 22.23 -4.39 -15.31
N PRO A 84 22.78 -5.51 -14.80
CA PRO A 84 22.28 -6.15 -13.58
C PRO A 84 22.23 -5.25 -12.35
N LEU A 85 23.27 -4.43 -12.16
CA LEU A 85 23.32 -3.45 -11.07
C LEU A 85 22.21 -2.40 -11.17
N LEU A 86 21.86 -1.97 -12.38
CA LEU A 86 20.77 -1.02 -12.60
C LEU A 86 19.42 -1.67 -12.28
N GLN A 87 19.20 -2.93 -12.68
CA GLN A 87 17.97 -3.65 -12.36
C GLN A 87 17.79 -3.81 -10.85
N PHE A 88 18.88 -4.14 -10.13
CA PHE A 88 18.87 -4.21 -8.68
C PHE A 88 18.52 -2.86 -8.03
N ALA A 89 19.19 -1.79 -8.45
CA ALA A 89 18.98 -0.45 -7.91
C ALA A 89 17.55 0.06 -8.16
N VAL A 90 17.01 -0.18 -9.36
CA VAL A 90 15.63 0.21 -9.72
C VAL A 90 14.62 -0.58 -8.90
N ALA A 91 14.79 -1.90 -8.78
CA ALA A 91 13.83 -2.75 -8.06
C ALA A 91 13.77 -2.40 -6.56
N LEU A 92 14.93 -2.17 -5.93
CA LEU A 92 14.98 -1.78 -4.52
C LEU A 92 14.50 -0.34 -4.30
N GLY A 93 14.96 0.59 -5.15
CA GLY A 93 14.59 2.01 -5.05
C GLY A 93 13.10 2.25 -5.26
N ALA A 94 12.50 1.60 -6.25
CA ALA A 94 11.05 1.66 -6.48
C ALA A 94 10.25 1.05 -5.33
N GLY A 95 10.80 0.08 -4.60
CA GLY A 95 10.13 -0.52 -3.45
C GLY A 95 10.05 0.39 -2.22
N ILE A 96 11.02 1.29 -2.04
CA ILE A 96 11.16 2.14 -0.84
C ILE A 96 10.51 3.53 -1.02
N ALA A 97 10.42 4.01 -2.26
CA ALA A 97 9.82 5.31 -2.60
C ALA A 97 8.29 5.31 -2.48
#